data_AF-A0A822LB53-F1
#
_entry.id   AF-A0A822LB53-F1
#
_cell.length_a   1.000
_cell.length_b   1.000
_cell.length_c   1.000
_cell.angle_alpha   90.00
_cell.angle_beta   90.00
_cell.angle_gamma   90.00
#
_symmetry.space_group_name_H-M   'P 1'
#
loop_
_entity.id
_entity.type
_entity.pdbx_description
1 polymer ?
#
loop_
_entity_poly.entity_id
_entity_poly.type
_entity_poly.pdbx_seq_one_letter_code
_entity_poly.pdbx_strand_id
1 'polypeptide(L)' 'MLDFLPAYSPELQPAERLWSLVDEPLVNEYFETIEEIEEILITRCQYLETMTNEIKNLTNYHWLTYD' A
#
# COMPACT_ATOMS: atom_id res chain seq x y z
N MET A 1 -1.04 5.87 -18.51
CA MET A 1 -1.99 4.87 -19.06
C MET A 1 -3.11 4.64 -18.06
N LEU A 2 -4.35 4.38 -18.51
CA LEU A 2 -5.50 4.07 -17.66
C LEU A 2 -5.95 2.65 -18.00
N ASP A 3 -5.86 1.73 -17.04
CA ASP A 3 -6.31 0.34 -17.19
C ASP A 3 -7.62 0.10 -16.45
N PHE A 4 -8.55 -0.60 -17.11
CA PHE A 4 -9.82 -0.98 -16.51
C PHE A 4 -9.71 -2.37 -15.90
N LEU A 5 -9.79 -2.43 -14.58
CA LEU A 5 -9.81 -3.68 -13.83
C LEU A 5 -11.24 -4.22 -13.68
N PRO A 6 -11.42 -5.55 -13.58
CA PRO A 6 -12.71 -6.15 -13.23
C PRO A 6 -13.26 -5.58 -11.93
N ALA A 7 -14.59 -5.48 -11.84
CA ALA A 7 -15.24 -5.08 -10.60
C ALA A 7 -14.95 -6.08 -9.48
N TYR A 8 -14.76 -5.57 -8.25
CA TYR A 8 -14.51 -6.36 -7.04
C TYR A 8 -13.26 -7.24 -7.08
N SER A 9 -12.22 -6.80 -7.79
CA SER A 9 -10.91 -7.48 -7.87
C SER A 9 -9.81 -6.71 -7.13
N PRO A 10 -9.86 -6.61 -5.78
CA PRO A 10 -8.82 -5.93 -4.99
C PRO A 10 -7.44 -6.61 -5.14
N GLU A 11 -7.41 -7.90 -5.44
CA GLU A 11 -6.20 -8.66 -5.72
C GLU A 11 -5.46 -8.22 -6.99
N LEU A 12 -6.12 -7.42 -7.83
CA LEU A 12 -5.53 -6.82 -9.03
C LEU A 12 -5.20 -5.34 -8.83
N GLN A 13 -5.50 -4.72 -7.69
CA GLN A 13 -5.17 -3.32 -7.45
C GLN A 13 -3.87 -3.18 -6.65
N PRO A 14 -2.77 -2.65 -7.23
CA PRO A 14 -1.49 -2.50 -6.53
C PRO A 14 -1.60 -1.74 -5.20
N ALA A 15 -2.45 -0.71 -5.14
CA ALA A 15 -2.68 0.05 -3.92
C ALA A 15 -3.31 -0.80 -2.81
N GLU A 16 -4.34 -1.59 -3.13
CA GLU A 16 -5.02 -2.45 -2.15
C GLU A 16 -4.14 -3.59 -1.66
N ARG A 17 -3.21 -4.08 -2.49
CA ARG A 17 -2.21 -5.07 -2.06
C ARG A 17 -1.28 -4.56 -0.98
N LEU A 18 -1.08 -3.24 -0.87
CA LEU A 18 -0.20 -2.63 0.11
C LEU A 18 -0.89 -2.31 1.44
N TRP A 19 -2.23 -2.28 1.50
CA TRP A 19 -2.96 -1.91 2.72
C TRP A 19 -2.54 -2.73 3.94
N SER A 20 -2.41 -4.05 3.82
CA SER A 20 -1.97 -4.88 4.95
C SER A 20 -0.58 -4.50 5.49
N LEU A 21 0.30 -3.97 4.64
CA LEU A 21 1.63 -3.50 5.07
C LEU A 21 1.57 -2.09 5.65
N VAL A 22 0.72 -1.22 5.11
CA VAL A 22 0.59 0.18 5.54
C VAL A 22 -0.19 0.29 6.85
N ASP A 23 -1.22 -0.53 7.02
CA ASP A 23 -2.13 -0.52 8.17
C ASP A 23 -1.57 -1.27 9.39
N GLU A 24 -0.58 -2.14 9.22
CA GLU A 24 0.03 -2.93 10.31
C GLU A 24 0.30 -2.12 11.60
N PRO A 25 0.94 -0.94 11.57
CA PRO A 25 1.18 -0.14 12.77
C PRO A 25 -0.05 0.56 13.35
N LEU A 26 -1.18 0.57 12.63
CA LEU A 26 -2.43 1.21 13.07
C LEU A 26 -3.41 0.22 13.70
N VAL A 27 -3.25 -1.07 13.42
CA VAL A 27 -4.22 -2.10 13.81
C VAL A 27 -4.31 -2.22 15.33
N ASN A 28 -5.53 -2.08 15.86
CA ASN A 28 -5.89 -2.15 17.28
C ASN A 28 -5.29 -1.05 18.16
N GLU A 29 -4.79 0.03 17.56
CA GLU A 29 -4.28 1.18 18.29
C GLU A 29 -5.32 2.29 18.41
N TYR A 30 -5.18 3.10 19.45
CA TYR A 30 -5.98 4.30 19.65
C TYR A 30 -5.15 5.54 19.32
N PHE A 31 -5.75 6.47 18.59
CA PHE A 31 -5.17 7.76 18.23
C PHE A 31 -6.15 8.87 18.62
N GLU A 32 -5.64 9.93 19.22
CA GLU A 32 -6.43 11.10 19.61
C GLU A 32 -6.67 12.00 18.40
N THR A 33 -5.69 12.11 17.49
CA THR A 33 -5.78 13.01 16.32
C THR A 33 -5.39 12.33 15.01
N ILE A 34 -5.74 12.97 13.89
CA ILE A 34 -5.39 12.46 12.56
C ILE A 34 -3.90 12.65 12.25
N GLU A 35 -3.27 13.67 12.83
CA GLU A 35 -1.84 13.96 12.68
C GLU A 35 -0.99 12.82 13.28
N GLU A 36 -1.43 12.22 14.39
CA GLU A 36 -0.76 11.04 14.97
C GLU A 36 -0.74 9.86 14.00
N ILE A 37 -1.87 9.62 13.31
CA ILE A 37 -1.98 8.58 12.28
C ILE A 37 -1.07 8.91 11.09
N GLU A 38 -1.07 10.17 10.64
CA GLU A 38 -0.26 10.63 9.51
C GLU A 38 1.24 10.44 9.76
N GLU A 39 1.75 10.84 10.93
CA GLU A 39 3.16 10.67 11.29
C GLU A 39 3.61 9.21 11.29
N ILE A 40 2.76 8.31 11.81
CA ILE A 40 3.01 6.87 11.82
C ILE A 40 3.03 6.34 10.39
N LEU A 41 2.06 6.72 9.56
CA LEU A 41 1.97 6.28 8.18
C LEU A 41 3.14 6.79 7.32
N ILE A 42 3.58 8.05 7.52
CA ILE A 42 4.77 8.59 6.83
C ILE A 42 5.99 7.75 7.18
N THR A 43 6.23 7.51 8.47
CA THR A 43 7.36 6.70 8.95
C THR A 43 7.29 5.28 8.39
N ARG A 44 6.08 4.69 8.36
CA ARG A 44 5.86 3.36 7.82
C ARG A 44 6.15 3.31 6.32
N CYS A 45 5.67 4.28 5.54
CA CYS A 45 5.93 4.36 4.10
C CYS A 45 7.43 4.47 3.81
N GLN A 46 8.16 5.30 4.55
CA GLN A 46 9.63 5.41 4.41
C GLN A 46 10.34 4.07 4.68
N TYR A 47 9.88 3.29 5.66
CA TYR A 47 10.39 1.95 5.89
C TYR A 47 10.06 1.00 4.74
N LEU A 48 8.80 1.01 4.27
CA LEU A 48 8.34 0.17 3.16
C LEU A 48 9.09 0.47 1.85
N GLU A 49 9.49 1.72 1.61
CA GLU A 49 10.33 2.10 0.45
C GLU A 49 11.65 1.30 0.40
N THR A 50 12.17 0.86 1.56
CA THR A 50 13.38 0.03 1.62
C THR A 50 13.13 -1.45 1.28
N MET A 51 11.87 -1.90 1.29
CA MET A 51 11.43 -3.29 1.04
C MET A 51 11.09 -3.52 -0.44
N THR A 52 12.00 -3.12 -1.34
CA THR A 52 11.74 -3.08 -2.78
C THR A 52 11.33 -4.44 -3.35
N ASN A 53 11.93 -5.54 -2.90
CA ASN A 53 11.63 -6.88 -3.45
C ASN A 53 10.26 -7.38 -3.00
N GLU A 54 9.90 -7.15 -1.74
CA GLU A 54 8.63 -7.53 -1.15
C GLU A 54 7.48 -6.76 -1.80
N ILE A 55 7.64 -5.44 -1.94
CA ILE A 55 6.66 -4.61 -2.66
C ILE A 55 6.53 -5.09 -4.09
N LYS A 56 7.65 -5.31 -4.80
CA LYS A 56 7.62 -5.82 -6.18
C LYS A 56 6.89 -7.14 -6.28
N ASN A 57 7.11 -8.07 -5.36
CA ASN A 57 6.40 -9.36 -5.37
C ASN A 57 4.87 -9.21 -5.20
N LEU A 58 4.42 -8.14 -4.54
CA LEU A 58 3.00 -7.84 -4.35
C LEU A 58 2.37 -7.06 -5.50
N THR A 59 3.14 -6.22 -6.20
CA THR A 59 2.60 -5.20 -7.13
C THR A 59 3.10 -5.30 -8.57
N ASN A 60 4.06 -6.18 -8.88
CA ASN A 60 4.65 -6.31 -10.21
C ASN A 60 3.76 -7.11 -11.18
N TYR A 61 2.61 -6.53 -11.50
CA TYR A 61 1.68 -7.07 -12.47
C TYR A 61 2.18 -6.85 -13.90
N HIS A 62 1.99 -7.85 -14.76
CA HIS A 62 2.42 -7.78 -16.17
C HIS A 62 1.72 -6.70 -16.99
N TRP A 63 0.54 -6.25 -16.56
CA TRP A 63 -0.25 -5.21 -17.23
C TRP A 63 0.05 -3.81 -16.69
N LEU A 64 0.72 -3.68 -15.54
CA LEU A 64 1.09 -2.40 -14.98
C LEU A 64 2.41 -1.94 -15.62
N THR A 65 2.33 -1.27 -16.77
CA THR A 65 3.50 -0.73 -17.46
C THR A 65 3.65 0.76 -17.20
N TYR A 66 4.90 1.19 -16.97
CA TYR A 66 5.27 2.60 -16.91
C TYR A 66 5.90 2.96 -18.26
N ASP A 67 5.31 3.94 -18.94
CA ASP A 67 5.91 4.56 -20.14
C ASP A 67 7.09 5.46 -19.76
#